data_AF-A0A8B7WJL4-F1
#
_entry.id   AF-A0A8B7WJL4-F1
#
_cell.length_a   1.000
_cell.length_b   1.000
_cell.length_c   1.000
_cell.angle_alpha   90.00
_cell.angle_beta   90.00
_cell.angle_gamma   90.00
#
_symmetry.space_group_name_H-M   'P 1'
#
loop_
_entity.id
_entity.type
_entity.pdbx_description
1 polymer ?
#
loop_
_entity_poly.entity_id
_entity_poly.type
_entity_poly.pdbx_seq_one_letter_code
_entity_poly.pdbx_strand_id
1 'polypeptide(L)'
;MCSQFWSLACVLYEMCCMKQAFTGSNFLSIVLKIVEGDTPSLPVRYSRELNTIMKSMLNKNPSLRPSAIEILKIPYIDKQLQHLMCRYSEMTLEDKNLNYQKEAAHIVNAMQKKIHLQTLQALSEVQKMTPRERMRLRKLQEADEKAQKLKKIVEQKYEENNKRMQELRSQNFQQLSMDVLHNMGGRENIRILAQLR
;
A
#
# COMPACT_ATOMS: atom_id res chain seq x y z
N MET A 1 4.34 -26.05 29.21
CA MET A 1 5.12 -25.20 28.28
C MET A 1 6.63 -25.43 28.35
N CYS A 2 7.25 -25.66 29.52
CA CYS A 2 8.71 -25.81 29.64
C CYS A 2 9.37 -26.90 28.77
N SER A 3 8.61 -27.91 28.32
CA SER A 3 9.08 -28.95 27.38
C SER A 3 9.37 -28.42 25.97
N GLN A 4 8.66 -27.38 25.51
CA GLN A 4 8.77 -26.87 24.14
C GLN A 4 10.14 -26.25 23.84
N PHE A 5 10.74 -25.55 24.81
CA PHE A 5 12.08 -24.98 24.64
C PHE A 5 13.18 -26.03 24.66
N TRP A 6 12.97 -27.13 25.41
CA TRP A 6 13.91 -28.24 25.41
C TRP A 6 13.97 -28.92 24.04
N SER A 7 12.82 -29.27 23.47
CA SER A 7 12.77 -29.85 22.13
C SER A 7 13.27 -28.88 21.06
N LEU A 8 12.94 -27.58 21.17
CA LEU A 8 13.46 -26.55 20.27
C LEU A 8 15.00 -26.47 20.31
N ALA A 9 15.60 -26.54 21.50
CA ALA A 9 17.05 -26.52 21.63
C ALA A 9 17.72 -27.78 21.09
N CYS A 10 17.08 -28.95 21.21
CA CYS A 10 17.54 -30.17 20.54
C CYS A 10 17.56 -30.00 19.02
N VAL A 11 16.49 -29.45 18.43
CA VAL A 11 16.42 -29.17 16.98
C VAL A 11 17.46 -28.14 16.57
N LEU A 12 17.62 -27.07 17.34
CA LEU A 12 18.64 -26.05 17.09
C LEU A 12 20.05 -26.65 17.09
N TYR A 13 20.36 -27.48 18.09
CA TYR A 13 21.64 -28.18 18.15
C TYR A 13 21.83 -29.09 16.94
N GLU A 14 20.80 -29.84 16.57
CA GLU A 14 20.86 -30.77 15.44
C GLU A 14 21.12 -30.06 14.11
N MET A 15 20.41 -28.95 13.84
CA MET A 15 20.65 -28.11 12.66
C MET A 15 22.07 -27.53 12.64
N CYS A 16 22.61 -27.18 13.81
CA CYS A 16 23.96 -26.62 13.92
C CYS A 16 25.06 -27.68 13.84
N CYS A 17 24.82 -28.89 14.33
CA CYS A 17 25.87 -29.90 14.49
C CYS A 17 25.75 -31.06 13.49
N MET A 18 24.62 -31.17 12.78
CA MET A 18 24.21 -32.34 11.99
C MET A 18 24.29 -33.65 12.79
N LYS A 19 24.05 -33.55 14.11
CA LYS A 19 24.17 -34.62 15.10
C LYS A 19 23.15 -34.40 16.21
N GLN A 20 22.63 -35.48 16.78
CA GLN A 20 21.73 -35.41 17.92
C GLN A 20 22.40 -34.77 19.14
N ALA A 21 21.63 -33.99 19.90
CA ALA A 21 22.07 -33.30 21.12
C ALA A 21 22.50 -34.27 22.23
N PHE A 22 21.75 -35.37 22.39
CA PHE A 22 22.03 -36.42 23.37
C PHE A 22 22.03 -37.77 22.65
N THR A 23 23.17 -38.47 22.67
CA THR A 23 23.35 -39.79 22.03
C THR A 23 23.77 -40.82 23.07
N GLY A 24 23.36 -42.07 22.94
CA GLY A 24 23.75 -43.14 23.87
C GLY A 24 23.68 -44.50 23.20
N SER A 25 24.36 -45.50 23.77
CA SER A 25 24.35 -46.88 23.27
C SER A 25 23.01 -47.58 23.50
N ASN A 26 22.22 -47.11 24.47
CA ASN A 26 20.87 -47.56 24.74
C ASN A 26 20.04 -46.41 25.35
N PHE A 27 18.73 -46.65 25.52
CA PHE A 27 17.81 -45.66 26.07
C PHE A 27 18.23 -45.14 27.45
N LEU A 28 18.67 -46.02 28.35
CA LEU A 28 19.10 -45.63 29.69
C LEU A 28 20.31 -44.69 29.65
N SER A 29 21.28 -44.94 28.76
CA SER A 29 22.42 -44.04 28.55
C SER A 29 22.00 -42.65 28.05
N ILE A 30 20.94 -42.57 27.22
CA ILE A 30 20.39 -41.28 26.77
C ILE A 30 19.72 -40.57 27.94
N VAL A 31 18.90 -41.27 28.73
CA VAL A 31 18.23 -40.70 29.91
C VAL A 31 19.25 -40.17 30.91
N LEU A 32 20.30 -40.93 31.23
CA LEU A 32 21.38 -40.48 32.12
C LEU A 32 22.08 -39.23 31.58
N LYS A 33 22.35 -39.15 30.27
CA LYS A 33 22.91 -37.92 29.67
C LYS A 33 21.95 -36.73 29.73
N ILE A 34 20.65 -36.97 29.60
CA ILE A 34 19.62 -35.93 29.70
C ILE A 34 19.48 -35.44 31.14
N VAL A 35 19.59 -36.31 32.15
CA VAL A 35 19.38 -35.93 33.56
C VAL A 35 20.68 -35.40 34.18
N GLU A 36 21.77 -36.14 34.05
CA GLU A 36 23.03 -35.92 34.77
C GLU A 36 24.16 -35.44 33.86
N GLY A 37 24.09 -35.77 32.58
CA GLY A 37 25.13 -35.40 31.61
C GLY A 37 25.21 -33.91 31.32
N ASP A 38 26.39 -33.49 30.88
CA ASP A 38 26.68 -32.12 30.47
C ASP A 38 25.78 -31.66 29.34
N THR A 39 25.40 -30.38 29.39
CA THR A 39 24.63 -29.76 28.31
C THR A 39 25.50 -29.62 27.06
N PRO A 40 25.04 -30.12 25.90
CA PRO A 40 25.80 -30.04 24.66
C PRO A 40 26.11 -28.59 24.29
N SER A 41 27.26 -28.38 23.64
CA SER A 41 27.76 -27.05 23.27
C SER A 41 27.89 -26.94 21.76
N LEU A 42 27.53 -25.78 21.21
CA LEU A 42 27.69 -25.52 19.79
C LEU A 42 29.18 -25.40 19.39
N PRO A 43 29.56 -25.79 18.15
CA PRO A 43 30.89 -25.58 17.59
C PRO A 43 31.29 -24.11 17.56
N VAL A 44 32.59 -23.83 17.66
CA VAL A 44 33.18 -22.48 17.77
C VAL A 44 32.83 -21.54 16.60
N ARG A 45 32.45 -22.09 15.44
CA ARG A 45 32.01 -21.31 14.29
C ARG A 45 30.69 -20.55 14.51
N TYR A 46 29.90 -20.95 15.51
CA TYR A 46 28.67 -20.26 15.90
C TYR A 46 28.94 -19.24 17.00
N SER A 47 28.07 -18.22 17.07
CA SER A 47 28.18 -17.18 18.08
C SER A 47 28.02 -17.75 19.50
N ARG A 48 28.74 -17.13 20.45
CA ARG A 48 28.66 -17.54 21.87
C ARG A 48 27.27 -17.26 22.42
N GLU A 49 26.65 -16.18 21.97
CA GLU A 49 25.30 -15.77 22.32
C GLU A 49 24.29 -16.85 21.94
N LEU A 50 24.36 -17.40 20.72
CA LEU A 50 23.47 -18.48 20.29
C LEU A 50 23.64 -19.73 21.17
N ASN A 51 24.89 -20.09 21.49
CA ASN A 51 25.18 -21.22 22.37
C ASN A 51 24.63 -21.00 23.78
N THR A 52 24.78 -19.80 24.34
CA THR A 52 24.22 -19.43 25.65
C THR A 52 22.70 -19.55 25.67
N ILE A 53 22.02 -19.06 24.63
CA ILE A 53 20.56 -19.15 24.51
C ILE A 53 20.12 -20.61 24.38
N MET A 54 20.82 -21.42 23.58
CA MET A 54 20.55 -22.85 23.47
C MET A 54 20.71 -23.56 24.82
N LYS A 55 21.78 -23.27 25.56
CA LYS A 55 22.03 -23.85 26.88
C LYS A 55 20.97 -23.46 27.92
N SER A 56 20.48 -22.22 27.88
CA SER A 56 19.41 -21.79 28.79
C SER A 56 18.09 -22.51 28.51
N MET A 57 17.80 -22.81 27.25
CA MET A 57 16.66 -23.65 26.86
C MET A 57 16.82 -25.12 27.31
N LEU A 58 18.06 -25.62 27.38
CA LEU A 58 18.41 -26.95 27.90
C LEU A 58 18.67 -26.98 29.42
N ASN A 59 18.15 -26.02 30.19
CA ASN A 59 18.32 -26.03 31.64
C ASN A 59 17.58 -27.23 32.26
N LYS A 60 18.27 -28.03 33.08
CA LYS A 60 17.69 -29.21 33.74
C LYS A 60 16.49 -28.82 34.61
N ASN A 61 16.58 -27.67 35.29
CA ASN A 61 15.46 -27.10 36.06
C ASN A 61 14.45 -26.43 35.11
N PRO A 62 13.22 -26.95 34.98
CA PRO A 62 12.21 -26.39 34.09
C PRO A 62 11.80 -24.95 34.42
N SER A 63 11.94 -24.53 35.68
CA SER A 63 11.59 -23.18 36.15
C SER A 63 12.63 -22.13 35.78
N LEU A 64 13.86 -22.56 35.47
CA LEU A 64 14.93 -21.68 35.01
C LEU A 64 15.00 -21.56 33.48
N ARG A 65 14.14 -22.29 32.76
CA ARG A 65 14.07 -22.16 31.30
C ARG A 65 13.36 -20.86 30.96
N PRO A 66 13.92 -20.05 30.06
CA PRO A 66 13.29 -18.80 29.68
C PRO A 66 11.99 -19.05 28.92
N SER A 67 11.02 -18.17 29.12
CA SER A 67 9.82 -18.05 28.30
C SER A 67 10.14 -17.52 26.90
N ALA A 68 9.18 -17.65 25.98
CA ALA A 68 9.32 -17.09 24.64
C ALA A 68 9.60 -15.58 24.67
N ILE A 69 8.90 -14.86 25.56
CA ILE A 69 9.04 -13.41 25.73
C ILE A 69 10.46 -13.07 26.20
N GLU A 70 11.02 -13.83 27.13
CA GLU A 70 12.38 -13.61 27.61
C GLU A 70 13.42 -13.87 26.53
N ILE A 71 13.27 -14.94 25.74
CA ILE A 71 14.17 -15.25 24.61
C ILE A 71 14.13 -14.12 23.56
N LEU A 72 12.93 -13.66 23.20
CA LEU A 72 12.75 -12.60 22.19
C LEU A 72 13.35 -11.27 22.63
N LYS A 73 13.42 -11.01 23.94
CA LYS A 73 14.04 -9.80 24.51
C LYS A 73 15.57 -9.87 24.57
N ILE A 74 16.19 -11.01 24.26
CA ILE A 74 17.65 -11.13 24.27
C ILE A 74 18.20 -10.28 23.11
N PRO A 75 19.12 -9.32 23.36
CA PRO A 75 19.59 -8.38 22.34
C PRO A 75 20.12 -9.04 21.07
N TYR A 76 20.74 -10.23 21.22
CA TYR A 76 21.17 -11.04 20.09
C TYR A 76 19.99 -11.47 19.19
N ILE A 77 18.91 -12.00 19.79
CA ILE A 77 17.73 -12.46 19.05
C ILE A 77 16.99 -11.29 18.43
N ASP A 78 16.77 -10.21 19.19
CA ASP A 78 16.11 -9.01 18.69
C ASP A 78 16.84 -8.44 17.47
N LYS A 79 18.17 -8.33 17.53
CA LYS A 79 18.97 -7.88 16.38
C LYS A 79 18.83 -8.80 15.16
N GLN A 80 18.82 -10.12 15.36
CA GLN A 80 18.61 -11.07 14.26
C GLN A 80 17.20 -10.94 13.67
N LEU A 81 16.18 -10.72 14.50
CA LEU A 81 14.82 -10.49 14.04
C LEU A 81 14.71 -9.21 13.21
N GLN A 82 15.31 -8.11 13.65
CA GLN A 82 15.33 -6.87 12.87
C GLN A 82 16.01 -7.05 11.51
N HIS A 83 17.14 -7.75 11.48
CA HIS A 83 17.85 -8.05 10.23
C HIS A 83 17.01 -8.94 9.29
N LEU A 84 16.34 -9.96 9.83
CA LEU A 84 15.41 -10.79 9.08
C LEU A 84 14.25 -9.96 8.52
N MET A 85 13.60 -9.14 9.35
CA MET A 85 12.48 -8.29 8.93
C MET A 85 12.87 -7.34 7.79
N CYS A 86 14.05 -6.72 7.89
CA CYS A 86 14.58 -5.87 6.83
C CYS A 86 14.74 -6.64 5.51
N ARG A 87 15.40 -7.81 5.55
CA ARG A 87 15.58 -8.67 4.37
C ARG A 87 14.26 -9.20 3.79
N TYR A 88 13.31 -9.57 4.64
CA TYR A 88 11.98 -10.01 4.18
C TYR A 88 11.20 -8.87 3.52
N SER A 89 11.32 -7.64 4.02
CA SER A 89 10.64 -6.50 3.42
C SER A 89 11.11 -6.22 1.99
N GLU A 90 12.41 -6.32 1.74
CA GLU A 90 13.01 -6.20 0.40
C GLU A 90 12.46 -7.25 -0.57
N MET A 91 12.39 -8.50 -0.13
CA MET A 91 11.89 -9.62 -0.93
C MET A 91 10.41 -9.48 -1.32
N THR A 92 9.57 -8.86 -0.46
CA THR A 92 8.14 -8.65 -0.77
C THR A 92 7.85 -7.51 -1.76
N LEU A 93 8.76 -6.56 -1.93
CA LEU A 93 8.57 -5.44 -2.86
C LEU A 93 8.73 -5.89 -4.31
N GLU A 94 9.68 -6.80 -4.57
CA GLU A 94 9.92 -7.36 -5.90
C GLU A 94 8.73 -8.18 -6.39
N ASP A 95 8.15 -9.01 -5.53
CA ASP A 95 6.98 -9.85 -5.86
C ASP A 95 5.72 -9.03 -6.18
N LYS A 96 5.48 -7.95 -5.41
CA LYS A 96 4.34 -7.05 -5.65
C LYS A 96 4.50 -6.28 -6.95
N ASN A 97 5.69 -5.73 -7.22
CA ASN A 97 5.96 -4.96 -8.43
C ASN A 97 5.79 -5.82 -9.69
N LEU A 98 6.24 -7.08 -9.66
CA LEU A 98 6.06 -8.01 -10.76
C LEU A 98 4.58 -8.34 -11.01
N ASN A 99 3.78 -8.45 -9.95
CA ASN A 99 2.35 -8.71 -10.07
C ASN A 99 1.59 -7.53 -10.71
N TYR A 100 1.86 -6.30 -10.26
CA TYR A 100 1.26 -5.10 -10.85
C TYR A 100 1.63 -4.93 -12.33
N GLN A 101 2.87 -5.22 -12.70
CA GLN A 101 3.31 -5.15 -14.10
C GLN A 101 2.61 -6.20 -14.97
N LYS A 102 2.45 -7.43 -14.47
CA LYS A 102 1.71 -8.49 -15.17
C LYS A 102 0.23 -8.11 -15.34
N GLU A 103 -0.40 -7.61 -14.29
CA GLU A 103 -1.80 -7.21 -14.32
C GLU A 103 -2.04 -6.03 -15.28
N ALA A 104 -1.17 -5.02 -15.25
CA ALA A 104 -1.21 -3.91 -16.20
C ALA A 104 -1.04 -4.37 -17.65
N ALA A 105 -0.08 -5.28 -17.92
CA ALA A 105 0.13 -5.83 -19.26
C ALA A 105 -1.09 -6.63 -19.74
N HIS A 106 -1.75 -7.38 -18.86
CA HIS A 106 -2.98 -8.09 -19.18
C HIS A 106 -4.14 -7.13 -19.53
N ILE A 107 -4.32 -6.06 -18.75
CA ILE A 107 -5.35 -5.04 -19.00
C ILE A 107 -5.13 -4.39 -20.37
N VAL A 108 -3.90 -3.93 -20.66
CA VAL A 108 -3.56 -3.30 -21.94
C VAL A 108 -3.86 -4.25 -23.10
N ASN A 109 -3.44 -5.50 -23.01
CA ASN A 109 -3.66 -6.49 -24.07
C ASN A 109 -5.15 -6.78 -24.29
N ALA A 110 -5.94 -6.89 -23.21
CA ALA A 110 -7.39 -7.06 -23.29
C ALA A 110 -8.08 -5.85 -23.94
N MET A 111 -7.69 -4.64 -23.56
CA MET A 111 -8.21 -3.40 -24.17
C MET A 111 -7.88 -3.33 -25.66
N GLN A 112 -6.65 -3.69 -26.04
CA GLN A 112 -6.19 -3.65 -27.42
C GLN A 112 -6.94 -4.65 -28.30
N LYS A 113 -7.16 -5.88 -27.79
CA LYS A 113 -8.00 -6.89 -28.46
C LYS A 113 -9.44 -6.41 -28.64
N LYS A 114 -10.01 -5.76 -27.62
CA LYS A 114 -11.37 -5.21 -27.69
C LYS A 114 -11.50 -4.11 -28.74
N ILE A 115 -10.58 -3.16 -28.75
CA ILE A 115 -10.54 -2.06 -29.74
C ILE A 115 -10.40 -2.64 -31.16
N HIS A 116 -9.50 -3.61 -31.35
CA HIS A 116 -9.31 -4.24 -32.65
C HIS A 116 -10.59 -4.92 -33.14
N LEU A 117 -11.25 -5.70 -32.28
CA LEU A 117 -12.51 -6.37 -32.62
C LEU A 117 -13.61 -5.35 -32.99
N GLN A 118 -13.75 -4.28 -32.20
CA GLN A 118 -14.70 -3.20 -32.49
C GLN A 118 -14.40 -2.53 -33.84
N THR A 119 -13.12 -2.32 -34.15
CA THR A 119 -12.68 -1.75 -35.44
C THR A 119 -13.09 -2.66 -36.61
N LEU A 120 -12.85 -3.96 -36.49
CA LEU A 120 -13.25 -4.94 -37.52
C LEU A 120 -14.77 -5.01 -37.70
N GLN A 121 -15.53 -4.98 -36.61
CA GLN A 121 -17.00 -4.97 -36.65
C GLN A 121 -17.52 -3.72 -37.37
N ALA A 122 -16.99 -2.53 -37.03
CA ALA A 122 -17.37 -1.29 -37.70
C ALA A 122 -17.06 -1.33 -39.21
N LEU A 123 -15.89 -1.85 -39.59
CA LEU A 123 -15.52 -2.01 -41.00
C LEU A 123 -16.46 -2.97 -41.75
N SER A 124 -16.81 -4.10 -41.13
CA SER A 124 -17.78 -5.06 -41.68
C SER A 124 -19.16 -4.42 -41.92
N GLU A 125 -19.67 -3.67 -40.94
CA GLU A 125 -20.97 -3.00 -41.07
C GLU A 125 -20.99 -1.98 -42.21
N VAL A 126 -19.93 -1.17 -42.34
CA VAL A 126 -19.80 -0.19 -43.45
C VAL A 126 -19.76 -0.88 -44.81
N GLN A 127 -19.12 -2.05 -44.90
CA GLN A 127 -19.01 -2.80 -46.15
C GLN A 127 -20.36 -3.36 -46.64
N LYS A 128 -21.24 -3.74 -45.70
CA LYS A 128 -22.59 -4.27 -46.01
C LYS A 128 -23.60 -3.19 -46.41
N MET A 129 -23.29 -1.91 -46.15
CA MET A 129 -24.23 -0.82 -46.42
C MET A 129 -24.35 -0.47 -47.90
N THR A 130 -25.57 -0.12 -48.32
CA THR A 130 -25.87 0.41 -49.65
C THR A 130 -25.31 1.82 -49.84
N PRO A 131 -25.14 2.30 -51.09
CA PRO A 131 -24.67 3.65 -51.36
C PRO A 131 -25.54 4.75 -50.73
N ARG A 132 -26.86 4.54 -50.64
CA ARG A 132 -27.80 5.49 -50.01
C ARG A 132 -27.61 5.57 -48.50
N GLU A 133 -27.43 4.44 -47.83
CA GLU A 133 -27.20 4.38 -46.38
C GLU A 133 -25.85 5.02 -46.00
N ARG A 134 -24.79 4.77 -46.78
CA ARG A 134 -23.49 5.43 -46.58
C ARG A 134 -23.57 6.94 -46.72
N MET A 135 -24.31 7.43 -47.73
CA MET A 135 -24.52 8.87 -47.91
C MET A 135 -25.32 9.48 -46.75
N ARG A 136 -26.35 8.79 -46.26
CA ARG A 136 -27.14 9.22 -45.09
C ARG A 136 -26.29 9.29 -43.83
N LEU A 137 -25.43 8.29 -43.61
CA LEU A 137 -24.53 8.25 -42.45
C LEU A 137 -23.55 9.43 -42.46
N ARG A 138 -22.94 9.76 -43.61
CA ARG A 138 -22.05 10.94 -43.73
C ARG A 138 -22.78 12.25 -43.38
N LYS A 139 -23.99 12.43 -43.90
CA LYS A 139 -24.81 13.62 -43.58
C LYS A 139 -25.15 13.71 -42.09
N LEU A 140 -25.42 12.57 -41.45
CA LEU A 140 -25.70 12.52 -40.01
C LEU A 140 -24.45 12.86 -39.18
N GLN A 141 -23.29 12.29 -39.54
CA GLN A 141 -22.01 12.60 -38.88
C GLN A 141 -21.64 14.08 -39.01
N GLU A 142 -21.81 14.68 -40.19
CA GLU A 142 -21.58 16.11 -40.39
C GLU A 142 -22.53 16.98 -39.53
N ALA A 143 -23.77 16.54 -39.33
CA ALA A 143 -24.72 17.22 -38.45
C ALA A 143 -24.31 17.09 -36.96
N ASP A 144 -23.89 15.89 -36.54
CA ASP A 144 -23.43 15.62 -35.17
C ASP A 144 -22.17 16.42 -34.83
N GLU A 145 -21.19 16.49 -35.75
CA GLU A 145 -19.99 17.31 -35.56
C GLU A 145 -20.31 18.80 -35.42
N LYS A 146 -21.24 19.31 -36.23
CA LYS A 146 -21.71 20.71 -36.12
C LYS A 146 -22.40 20.94 -34.78
N ALA A 147 -23.25 20.01 -34.34
CA ALA A 147 -23.94 20.11 -33.06
C ALA A 147 -22.96 20.11 -31.87
N GLN A 148 -21.93 19.25 -31.90
CA GLN A 148 -20.89 19.22 -30.87
C GLN A 148 -20.09 20.53 -30.82
N LYS A 149 -19.72 21.08 -31.99
CA LYS A 149 -19.04 22.39 -32.07
C LYS A 149 -19.90 23.50 -31.49
N LEU A 150 -21.19 23.54 -31.86
CA LEU A 150 -22.12 24.54 -31.33
C LEU A 150 -22.30 24.40 -29.82
N LYS A 151 -22.40 23.18 -29.30
CA LYS A 151 -22.50 22.92 -27.85
C LYS A 151 -21.30 23.48 -27.10
N LYS A 152 -20.07 23.25 -27.59
CA LYS A 152 -18.85 23.84 -27.01
C LYS A 152 -18.90 25.37 -27.02
N ILE A 153 -19.34 25.99 -28.12
CA ILE A 153 -19.44 27.45 -28.22
C ILE A 153 -20.45 28.01 -27.21
N VAL A 154 -21.61 27.36 -27.07
CA VAL A 154 -22.64 27.78 -26.11
C VAL A 154 -22.13 27.68 -24.68
N GLU A 155 -21.46 26.57 -24.33
CA GLU A 155 -20.88 26.36 -23.00
C GLU A 155 -19.81 27.41 -22.69
N GLN A 156 -18.91 27.66 -23.63
CA GLN A 156 -17.89 28.70 -23.49
C GLN A 156 -18.49 30.10 -23.32
N LYS A 157 -19.52 30.46 -24.13
CA LYS A 157 -20.25 31.73 -24.01
C LYS A 157 -20.94 31.86 -22.65
N TYR A 158 -21.50 30.78 -22.13
CA TYR A 158 -22.17 30.77 -20.83
C TYR A 158 -21.16 30.99 -19.70
N GLU A 159 -20.01 30.32 -19.74
CA GLU A 159 -18.91 30.53 -18.79
C GLU A 159 -18.36 31.96 -18.84
N GLU A 160 -18.12 32.50 -20.05
CA GLU A 160 -17.68 33.89 -20.25
C GLU A 160 -18.69 34.89 -19.67
N ASN A 161 -19.99 34.67 -19.89
CA ASN A 161 -21.03 35.54 -19.35
C ASN A 161 -21.11 35.46 -17.82
N ASN A 162 -20.99 34.26 -17.23
CA ASN A 162 -20.96 34.09 -15.79
C ASN A 162 -19.75 34.79 -15.16
N LYS A 163 -18.57 34.68 -15.76
CA LYS A 163 -17.36 35.41 -15.32
C LYS A 163 -17.56 36.92 -15.40
N ARG A 164 -18.07 37.41 -16.53
CA ARG A 164 -18.37 38.84 -16.71
C ARG A 164 -19.37 39.36 -15.67
N MET A 165 -20.39 38.56 -15.34
CA MET A 165 -21.37 38.90 -14.31
C MET A 165 -20.74 38.91 -12.91
N GLN A 166 -19.85 37.95 -12.63
CA GLN A 166 -19.12 37.89 -11.37
C GLN A 166 -18.17 39.09 -11.21
N GLU A 167 -17.46 39.47 -12.27
CA GLU A 167 -16.62 40.66 -12.31
C GLU A 167 -17.42 41.95 -12.10
N LEU A 168 -18.57 42.11 -12.79
CA LEU A 168 -19.46 43.25 -12.59
C LEU A 168 -20.01 43.31 -11.16
N ARG A 169 -20.34 42.16 -10.55
CA ARG A 169 -20.75 42.08 -9.14
C ARG A 169 -19.61 42.49 -8.21
N SER A 170 -18.39 42.02 -8.47
CA SER A 170 -17.20 42.38 -7.71
C SER A 170 -16.85 43.87 -7.84
N GLN A 171 -16.92 44.44 -9.04
CA GLN A 171 -16.69 45.86 -9.30
C GLN A 171 -17.77 46.72 -8.65
N ASN A 172 -19.05 46.38 -8.78
CA ASN A 172 -20.13 47.10 -8.10
C ASN A 172 -19.99 47.02 -6.57
N PHE A 173 -19.60 45.88 -6.02
CA PHE A 173 -19.34 45.73 -4.58
C PHE A 173 -18.15 46.59 -4.12
N GLN A 174 -17.07 46.65 -4.90
CA GLN A 174 -15.92 47.52 -4.62
C GLN A 174 -16.27 49.01 -4.77
N GLN A 175 -17.07 49.38 -5.78
CA GLN A 175 -17.56 50.74 -5.99
C GLN A 175 -18.46 51.19 -4.83
N LEU A 176 -19.42 50.36 -4.42
CA LEU A 176 -20.26 50.59 -3.24
C LEU A 176 -19.41 50.74 -1.96
N SER A 177 -18.36 49.93 -1.81
CA SER A 177 -17.44 50.04 -0.66
C SER A 177 -16.62 51.33 -0.69
N MET A 178 -16.17 51.79 -1.87
CA MET A 178 -15.47 53.07 -2.01
C MET A 178 -16.40 54.26 -1.77
N ASP A 179 -17.62 54.23 -2.29
CA ASP A 179 -18.62 55.30 -2.12
C ASP A 179 -19.09 55.40 -0.66
N VAL A 180 -19.22 54.26 0.05
CA VAL A 180 -19.51 54.23 1.50
C VAL A 180 -18.33 54.79 2.29
N LEU A 181 -17.08 54.44 1.96
CA LEU A 181 -15.89 55.01 2.64
C LEU A 181 -15.74 56.51 2.37
N HIS A 182 -16.06 56.97 1.16
CA HIS A 182 -16.05 58.40 0.82
C HIS A 182 -17.15 59.16 1.58
N ASN A 183 -18.34 58.56 1.75
CA ASN A 183 -19.41 59.13 2.58
C ASN A 183 -19.11 59.09 4.09
N MET A 184 -18.36 58.09 4.57
CA MET A 184 -17.97 57.96 5.98
C MET A 184 -16.77 58.84 6.38
N GLY A 185 -15.95 59.28 5.41
CA GLY A 185 -14.91 60.30 5.62
C GLY A 185 -15.45 61.73 5.74
N GLY A 186 -16.76 61.94 5.51
CA GLY A 186 -17.39 63.25 5.50
C GLY A 186 -18.32 63.58 6.67
N ARG A 187 -18.58 62.65 7.60
CA ARG A 187 -19.49 62.90 8.75
C ARG A 187 -19.03 62.19 10.02
N GLU A 188 -18.13 62.84 10.74
CA GLU A 188 -18.06 62.68 12.19
C GLU A 188 -19.41 63.05 12.83
N ASN A 189 -19.80 62.30 13.86
CA ASN A 189 -21.00 62.44 14.71
C ASN A 189 -22.31 61.84 14.15
N ILE A 190 -22.75 60.71 14.74
CA ILE A 190 -23.76 60.66 15.82
C ILE A 190 -24.10 59.19 16.16
N ARG A 191 -23.87 58.85 17.43
CA ARG A 191 -24.57 57.91 18.35
C ARG A 191 -25.48 56.79 17.80
N ILE A 192 -25.12 55.56 18.23
CA ILE A 192 -25.90 54.57 19.01
C ILE A 192 -27.42 54.52 18.78
N LEU A 193 -27.94 53.33 18.44
CA LEU A 193 -29.02 52.55 19.12
C LEU A 193 -29.22 51.25 18.29
N ALA A 194 -28.76 50.07 18.74
CA ALA A 194 -29.42 49.16 19.68
C ALA A 194 -30.78 48.59 19.18
N GLN A 195 -30.83 47.26 19.10
CA GLN A 195 -32.01 46.38 19.13
C GLN A 195 -33.07 46.51 18.01
N LEU A 196 -33.39 45.39 17.36
CA LEU A 196 -34.65 44.65 17.57
C LEU A 196 -34.77 43.42 16.63
N ARG A 197 -34.80 42.25 17.29
CA ARG A 197 -35.56 41.02 17.01
C ARG A 197 -35.24 40.16 15.78
#